data_AF-A0A7R9PSH9-F1
#
_entry.id   AF-A0A7R9PSH9-F1
#
_cell.length_a   1.000
_cell.length_b   1.000
_cell.length_c   1.000
_cell.angle_alpha   90.00
_cell.angle_beta   90.00
_cell.angle_gamma   90.00
#
_symmetry.space_group_name_H-M   'P 1'
#
loop_
_entity.id
_entity.type
_entity.pdbx_description
1 polymer ?
#
loop_
_entity_poly.entity_id
_entity_poly.type
_entity_poly.pdbx_seq_one_letter_code
_entity_poly.pdbx_strand_id
1 'polypeptide(L)'
;MTCPGNGIYVLQGEMATLLTAMRRGARWSSHSHQDEEQDILMRSFTDLKDILNQIGDLRELDSSHFLGPFLEVIRSEETTGPVTSLALAAINKFLSYGLI
;
A
#
# COMPACT_ATOMS: atom_id res chain seq x y z
N MET A 1 -8.79 1.38 21.86
CA MET A 1 -8.99 2.64 21.12
C MET A 1 -9.83 2.31 19.89
N THR A 2 -10.89 3.07 19.60
CA THR A 2 -11.77 2.79 18.45
C THR A 2 -11.13 3.37 17.20
N CYS A 3 -10.96 2.56 16.15
CA CYS A 3 -10.50 3.07 14.86
C CYS A 3 -11.42 4.21 14.39
N PRO A 4 -10.87 5.31 13.86
CA PRO A 4 -11.68 6.40 13.32
C PRO A 4 -12.58 5.90 12.19
N GLY A 5 -13.85 6.31 12.15
CA GLY A 5 -14.81 5.90 11.10
C GLY A 5 -14.38 6.26 9.66
N ASN A 6 -13.33 7.05 9.50
CA ASN A 6 -12.75 7.44 8.21
C ASN A 6 -11.49 6.64 7.85
N GLY A 7 -11.18 5.54 8.54
CA GLY A 7 -9.96 4.74 8.33
C GLY A 7 -9.78 4.25 6.90
N ILE A 8 -10.88 3.92 6.21
CA ILE A 8 -10.86 3.52 4.79
C ILE A 8 -10.23 4.62 3.92
N TYR A 9 -10.62 5.88 4.12
CA TYR A 9 -10.11 6.99 3.30
C TYR A 9 -8.65 7.29 3.55
N VAL A 10 -8.17 7.08 4.79
CA VAL A 10 -6.74 7.17 5.09
C VAL A 10 -5.99 6.12 4.29
N LEU A 11 -6.41 4.85 4.38
CA LEU A 11 -5.78 3.74 3.69
C LEU A 11 -5.77 3.95 2.17
N GLN A 12 -6.91 4.35 1.59
CA GLN A 12 -7.02 4.69 0.16
C GLN A 12 -6.07 5.82 -0.26
N GLY A 13 -5.92 6.86 0.56
CA GLY A 13 -5.01 7.98 0.31
C GLY A 13 -3.54 7.56 0.32
N GLU A 14 -3.13 6.74 1.30
CA GLU A 14 -1.77 6.21 1.35
C GLU A 14 -1.49 5.26 0.19
N MET A 15 -2.43 4.37 -0.17
CA MET A 15 -2.32 3.49 -1.34
C MET A 15 -2.13 4.30 -2.63
N ALA A 16 -2.94 5.36 -2.83
CA ALA A 16 -2.85 6.20 -4.02
C ALA A 16 -1.50 6.92 -4.13
N THR A 17 -0.99 7.41 -3.01
CA THR A 17 0.33 8.05 -2.93
C THR A 17 1.44 7.08 -3.32
N LEU A 18 1.40 5.86 -2.77
CA LEU A 18 2.42 4.84 -3.01
C LEU A 18 2.38 4.31 -4.45
N LEU A 19 1.19 4.00 -4.98
CA LEU A 19 1.00 3.57 -6.38
C LEU A 19 1.49 4.62 -7.37
N THR A 20 1.30 5.90 -7.07
CA THR A 20 1.78 7.00 -7.92
C THR A 20 3.30 7.06 -7.92
N ALA A 21 3.95 6.84 -6.77
CA ALA A 21 5.40 6.80 -6.68
C ALA A 21 6.01 5.59 -7.42
N MET A 22 5.42 4.41 -7.25
CA MET A 22 5.87 3.18 -7.91
C MET A 22 5.83 3.29 -9.44
N ARG A 23 4.72 3.80 -10.01
CA ARG A 23 4.58 4.03 -11.47
C ARG A 23 5.58 5.03 -12.04
N ARG A 24 6.13 5.94 -11.22
CA ARG A 24 7.15 6.89 -11.68
C ARG A 24 8.52 6.23 -11.83
N GLY A 25 8.82 5.21 -11.03
CA GLY A 25 10.04 4.40 -11.17
C GLY A 25 10.04 3.54 -12.44
N ALA A 26 8.88 3.03 -12.84
CA ALA A 26 8.67 2.19 -14.03
C ALA A 26 9.08 2.84 -15.36
N ARG A 27 9.12 4.18 -15.43
CA ARG A 27 9.31 4.91 -16.70
C ARG A 27 10.71 4.77 -17.31
N TRP A 28 11.67 4.16 -16.63
CA TRP A 28 13.04 3.99 -17.13
C TRP A 28 13.49 2.51 -17.24
N SER A 29 12.67 1.54 -16.83
CA SER A 29 12.99 0.12 -16.96
C SER A 29 12.63 -0.38 -18.37
N SER A 30 13.63 -0.87 -19.10
CA SER A 30 13.44 -1.53 -20.39
C SER A 30 13.35 -3.04 -20.14
N HIS A 31 12.15 -3.63 -20.16
CA HIS A 31 11.86 -5.08 -20.18
C HIS A 31 12.88 -5.94 -19.41
N SER A 32 12.82 -5.88 -18.08
CA SER A 32 13.68 -6.65 -17.18
C SER A 32 12.86 -7.31 -16.06
N HIS A 33 13.44 -8.24 -15.32
CA HIS A 33 12.81 -8.88 -14.15
C HIS A 33 12.25 -7.89 -13.11
N GLN A 34 12.73 -6.64 -13.10
CA GLN A 34 12.21 -5.57 -12.26
C GLN A 34 10.74 -5.21 -12.57
N ASP A 35 10.30 -5.40 -13.81
CA ASP A 35 8.90 -5.14 -14.21
C ASP A 35 7.97 -6.20 -13.60
N GLU A 36 8.40 -7.47 -13.51
CA GLU A 36 7.57 -8.56 -12.98
C GLU A 36 7.28 -8.39 -11.48
N GLU A 37 8.28 -8.05 -10.66
CA GLU A 37 8.08 -7.84 -9.22
C GLU A 37 7.27 -6.57 -8.95
N GLN A 38 7.51 -5.51 -9.72
CA GLN A 38 6.72 -4.28 -9.61
C GLN A 38 5.25 -4.53 -9.99
N ASP A 39 4.99 -5.34 -11.02
CA ASP A 39 3.64 -5.74 -11.41
C ASP A 39 2.94 -6.56 -10.31
N ILE A 40 3.67 -7.47 -9.63
CA ILE A 40 3.16 -8.22 -8.49
C ILE A 40 2.79 -7.28 -7.33
N LEU A 41 3.67 -6.35 -6.97
CA LEU A 41 3.41 -5.37 -5.91
C LEU A 41 2.21 -4.50 -6.28
N MET A 42 2.14 -3.98 -7.51
CA MET A 42 1.00 -3.18 -7.97
C MET A 42 -0.31 -3.97 -8.01
N ARG A 43 -0.25 -5.28 -8.27
CA ARG A 43 -1.42 -6.16 -8.24
C ARG A 43 -1.97 -6.28 -6.83
N SER A 44 -1.12 -6.46 -5.82
CA SER A 44 -1.55 -6.56 -4.42
C SER A 44 -2.37 -5.34 -3.96
N PHE A 45 -1.98 -4.12 -4.38
CA PHE A 45 -2.74 -2.90 -4.10
C PHE A 45 -4.05 -2.81 -4.90
N THR A 46 -4.09 -3.39 -6.10
CA THR A 46 -5.33 -3.44 -6.90
C THR A 46 -6.34 -4.36 -6.23
N ASP A 47 -5.90 -5.54 -5.80
CA ASP A 47 -6.74 -6.50 -5.09
C ASP A 47 -7.24 -5.91 -3.75
N LEU A 48 -6.36 -5.22 -3.00
CA LEU A 48 -6.76 -4.51 -1.77
C LEU A 48 -7.81 -3.43 -2.08
N LYS A 49 -7.65 -2.66 -3.16
CA LYS A 49 -8.63 -1.63 -3.55
C LYS A 49 -10.00 -2.25 -3.81
N ASP A 50 -10.06 -3.40 -4.47
CA ASP A 50 -11.32 -4.09 -4.77
C ASP A 50 -12.02 -4.57 -3.49
N ILE A 51 -11.26 -5.05 -2.50
CA ILE A 51 -11.77 -5.39 -1.16
C ILE A 51 -12.32 -4.13 -0.46
N LEU A 52 -11.56 -3.02 -0.46
CA LEU A 52 -11.98 -1.78 0.19
C LEU A 52 -13.24 -1.17 -0.43
N ASN A 53 -13.52 -1.42 -1.71
CA ASN A 53 -14.75 -0.98 -2.36
C ASN A 53 -15.99 -1.79 -1.96
N GLN A 54 -15.79 -2.98 -1.39
CA GLN A 54 -16.88 -3.88 -0.99
C GLN A 54 -17.28 -3.73 0.49
N ILE A 55 -16.40 -3.16 1.32
CA ILE A 55 -16.65 -2.98 2.76
C ILE A 55 -17.12 -1.55 3.07
N GLY A 56 -18.01 -1.42 4.04
CA GLY A 56 -18.47 -0.10 4.53
C GLY A 56 -17.59 0.45 5.66
N ASP A 57 -16.91 -0.44 6.39
CA ASP A 57 -16.08 -0.12 7.53
C ASP A 57 -14.76 -0.90 7.50
N LEU A 58 -13.64 -0.22 7.81
CA LEU A 58 -12.32 -0.84 7.84
C LEU A 58 -12.23 -1.96 8.90
N ARG A 59 -13.07 -1.93 9.94
CA ARG A 59 -13.15 -2.98 10.98
C ARG A 59 -13.60 -4.34 10.46
N GLU A 60 -14.22 -4.36 9.28
CA GLU A 60 -14.64 -5.60 8.62
C GLU A 60 -13.46 -6.35 7.99
N LEU A 61 -12.31 -5.69 7.86
CA LEU A 61 -11.09 -6.22 7.28
C LEU A 61 -10.01 -6.39 8.35
N ASP A 62 -9.42 -7.58 8.44
CA ASP A 62 -8.26 -7.77 9.33
C ASP A 62 -7.09 -6.91 8.84
N SER A 63 -6.46 -6.22 9.80
CA SER A 63 -5.22 -5.47 9.64
C SER A 63 -4.17 -6.14 8.76
N SER A 64 -3.98 -7.47 8.88
CA SER A 64 -2.99 -8.19 8.09
C SER A 64 -3.21 -8.05 6.58
N HIS A 65 -4.47 -7.98 6.14
CA HIS A 65 -4.82 -7.91 4.72
C HIS A 65 -4.46 -6.55 4.12
N PHE A 66 -4.74 -5.44 4.84
CA PHE A 66 -4.40 -4.13 4.31
C PHE A 66 -2.95 -3.71 4.57
N LEU A 67 -2.29 -4.30 5.57
CA LEU A 67 -0.85 -4.07 5.80
C LEU A 67 0.04 -4.83 4.82
N GLY A 68 -0.40 -6.02 4.36
CA GLY A 68 0.37 -6.90 3.47
C GLY A 68 1.06 -6.17 2.31
N PRO A 69 0.30 -5.46 1.43
CA PRO A 69 0.88 -4.73 0.30
C PRO A 69 1.96 -3.71 0.68
N PHE A 70 1.79 -2.98 1.78
CA PHE A 70 2.78 -2.00 2.26
C PHE A 70 4.04 -2.69 2.79
N LEU A 71 3.89 -3.80 3.49
CA LEU A 71 5.01 -4.58 4.02
C LEU A 71 5.77 -5.33 2.93
N GLU A 72 5.09 -5.74 1.86
CA GLU A 72 5.72 -6.30 0.66
C GLU A 72 6.58 -5.24 -0.03
N VAL A 73 6.07 -4.02 -0.19
CA VAL A 73 6.88 -2.89 -0.69
C VAL A 73 8.09 -2.62 0.20
N ILE A 74 7.96 -2.67 1.53
CA ILE A 74 9.10 -2.41 2.42
C ILE A 74 10.19 -3.50 2.32
N ARG A 75 9.78 -4.76 2.08
CA ARG A 75 10.69 -5.91 2.04
C ARG A 75 11.30 -6.18 0.66
N SER A 76 10.70 -5.66 -0.40
CA SER A 76 11.16 -5.87 -1.77
C SER A 76 12.51 -5.19 -2.01
N GLU A 77 13.48 -5.96 -2.50
CA GLU A 77 14.82 -5.49 -2.85
C GLU A 77 14.80 -4.56 -4.08
N GLU A 78 13.76 -4.67 -4.91
CA GLU A 78 13.57 -3.87 -6.12
C GLU A 78 12.87 -2.53 -5.85
N THR A 79 12.52 -2.22 -4.60
CA THR A 79 11.91 -0.94 -4.25
C THR A 79 12.95 0.14 -3.98
N THR A 80 12.75 1.29 -4.61
CA THR A 80 13.63 2.45 -4.40
C THR A 80 13.43 3.05 -3.01
N GLY A 81 14.51 3.60 -2.42
CA GLY A 81 14.45 4.25 -1.11
C GLY A 81 13.29 5.26 -0.90
N PRO A 82 12.97 6.14 -1.87
CA PRO A 82 11.80 7.02 -1.76
C PRO A 82 10.46 6.28 -1.66
N VAL A 83 10.27 5.18 -2.39
CA VAL A 83 9.06 4.35 -2.33
C VAL A 83 8.99 3.63 -0.98
N THR A 84 10.08 3.03 -0.52
CA THR A 84 10.19 2.39 0.80
C THR A 84 9.88 3.40 1.92
N SER A 85 10.39 4.62 1.82
CA SER A 85 10.12 5.69 2.79
C SER A 85 8.64 6.08 2.83
N LEU A 86 7.94 6.09 1.70
CA LEU A 86 6.50 6.35 1.65
C LEU A 86 5.70 5.21 2.29
N ALA A 87 6.07 3.96 2.03
CA ALA A 87 5.43 2.81 2.65
C ALA A 87 5.60 2.82 4.18
N LEU A 88 6.81 3.09 4.68
CA LEU A 88 7.07 3.24 6.12
C LEU A 88 6.27 4.39 6.74
N ALA A 89 6.18 5.53 6.05
CA ALA A 89 5.37 6.66 6.51
C ALA A 89 3.88 6.32 6.60
N ALA A 90 3.35 5.55 5.64
CA ALA A 90 1.98 5.05 5.68
C ALA A 90 1.73 4.13 6.89
N ILE A 91 2.63 3.17 7.15
CA ILE A 91 2.56 2.29 8.34
C ILE A 91 2.56 3.13 9.62
N ASN A 92 3.44 4.12 9.72
CA ASN A 92 3.48 5.00 10.88
C ASN A 92 2.17 5.79 11.08
N LYS A 93 1.52 6.23 10.00
CA LYS A 93 0.18 6.86 10.08
C LYS A 93 -0.88 5.88 10.56
N PHE A 94 -0.87 4.64 10.08
CA PHE A 94 -1.84 3.63 10.52
C PHE A 94 -1.75 3.38 12.03
N LEU A 95 -0.52 3.28 12.57
CA LEU A 95 -0.27 3.21 14.01
C LEU A 95 -0.74 4.48 14.73
N SER A 96 -0.34 5.65 14.23
CA SER A 96 -0.65 6.94 14.86
C SER A 96 -2.15 7.23 14.92
N TYR A 97 -2.92 6.72 13.96
CA TYR A 97 -4.37 6.89 13.90
C TYR A 97 -5.14 5.74 14.56
N GLY A 98 -4.46 4.72 15.10
CA GLY A 98 -5.10 3.57 15.73
C GLY A 98 -5.93 2.74 14.75
N LEU A 99 -5.46 2.62 13.51
CA LEU A 99 -6.02 1.67 12.53
C LEU A 99 -5.55 0.24 12.82
N ILE A 100 -4.44 0.11 13.54
CA ILE A 100 -3.82 -1.13 14.00
C ILE A 100 -3.30 -0.96 15.43
#